data_AF-A0A9E2IWN3-F1
#
_entry.id   AF-A0A9E2IWN3-F1
#
_cell.length_a   1.000
_cell.length_b   1.000
_cell.length_c   1.000
_cell.angle_alpha   90.00
_cell.angle_beta   90.00
_cell.angle_gamma   90.00
#
_symmetry.space_group_name_H-M   'P 1'
#
loop_
_entity.id
_entity.type
_entity.pdbx_description
1 polymer ?
#
loop_
_entity_poly.entity_id
_entity_poly.type
_entity_poly.pdbx_seq_one_letter_code
_entity_poly.pdbx_strand_id
1 'polypeptide(L)'
;AYSIDEWLAGEGIDVRLILVKGGCLHHKFMIVDGKILMTGSYNFTNESEFRNHEAAIFTNNKALIQSFAAEFDRLWSLAVLPTSVESTAVPPNPAAVEQLQQGPGSAGT
;
A
#
# COMPACT_ATOMS: atom_id res chain seq x y z
N ALA A 1 10.74 6.27 -14.20
CA ALA A 1 9.48 6.34 -13.44
C ALA A 1 9.81 5.84 -12.05
N TYR A 2 9.53 6.63 -11.01
CA TYR A 2 9.75 6.19 -9.64
C TYR A 2 8.70 5.14 -9.24
N SER A 3 9.09 4.16 -8.45
CA SER A 3 8.13 3.29 -7.79
C SER A 3 7.41 4.05 -6.66
N ILE A 4 6.26 3.54 -6.21
CA ILE A 4 5.46 4.23 -5.19
C ILE A 4 6.22 4.38 -3.86
N ASP A 5 7.06 3.41 -3.51
CA ASP A 5 7.93 3.46 -2.33
C ASP A 5 9.00 4.54 -2.43
N GLU A 6 9.62 4.73 -3.59
CA GLU A 6 10.58 5.83 -3.82
C GLU A 6 9.91 7.20 -3.71
N TRP A 7 8.69 7.35 -4.25
CA TRP A 7 7.94 8.60 -4.13
C TRP A 7 7.56 8.90 -2.68
N LEU A 8 6.98 7.93 -1.95
CA LEU A 8 6.61 8.11 -0.54
C LEU A 8 7.83 8.47 0.33
N ALA A 9 8.96 7.79 0.12
CA ALA A 9 10.20 8.11 0.82
C ALA A 9 10.69 9.54 0.49
N GLY A 10 10.55 9.98 -0.77
CA GLY A 10 10.88 11.34 -1.20
C GLY A 10 10.00 12.42 -0.56
N GLU A 11 8.73 12.10 -0.26
CA GLU A 11 7.81 12.98 0.48
C GLU A 11 8.03 12.95 2.01
N GLY A 12 9.09 12.28 2.48
CA GLY A 12 9.43 12.20 3.91
C GLY A 12 8.57 11.23 4.72
N ILE A 13 7.84 10.33 4.05
CA ILE A 13 7.14 9.23 4.72
C ILE A 13 8.15 8.13 5.00
N ASP A 14 8.18 7.63 6.23
CA ASP A 14 9.02 6.51 6.59
C ASP A 14 8.60 5.25 5.82
N VAL A 15 9.49 4.78 4.95
CA VAL A 15 9.30 3.55 4.17
C VAL A 15 10.43 2.59 4.52
N ARG A 16 10.09 1.31 4.66
CA ARG A 16 11.08 0.23 4.83
C ARG A 16 10.73 -0.97 3.97
N LEU A 17 11.77 -1.60 3.43
CA LEU A 17 11.68 -2.81 2.63
C LEU A 17 12.12 -4.02 3.46
N ILE A 18 11.33 -5.09 3.42
CA ILE A 18 11.70 -6.35 4.08
C ILE A 18 12.24 -7.34 3.05
N LEU A 19 13.39 -7.94 3.38
CA LEU A 19 13.97 -9.02 2.59
C LEU A 19 13.59 -10.35 3.23
N VAL A 20 12.77 -11.12 2.53
CA VAL A 20 12.30 -12.44 2.99
C VAL A 20 13.10 -13.52 2.28
N LYS A 21 13.62 -14.50 3.04
CA LYS A 21 14.35 -15.62 2.47
C LYS A 21 13.37 -16.60 1.82
N GLY A 22 13.21 -16.50 0.50
CA GLY A 22 12.29 -17.33 -0.27
C GLY A 22 10.84 -16.84 -0.16
N GLY A 23 10.12 -16.84 -1.29
CA GLY A 23 8.78 -16.27 -1.36
C GLY A 23 8.76 -14.74 -1.24
N CYS A 24 7.62 -14.19 -0.84
CA CYS A 24 7.40 -12.76 -0.64
C CYS A 24 6.54 -12.50 0.61
N LEU A 25 6.64 -11.28 1.16
CA LEU A 25 5.70 -10.84 2.19
C LEU A 25 4.33 -10.63 1.52
N HIS A 26 3.36 -11.49 1.82
CA HIS A 26 2.03 -11.45 1.20
C HIS A 26 0.96 -10.81 2.08
N HIS A 27 1.36 -10.18 3.18
CA HIS A 27 0.45 -9.46 4.07
C HIS A 27 -0.12 -8.22 3.39
N LYS A 28 -1.45 -8.07 3.43
CA LYS A 28 -2.14 -6.82 3.06
C LYS A 28 -2.97 -6.39 4.26
N PHE A 29 -2.46 -5.44 5.03
CA PHE A 29 -3.18 -4.84 6.13
C PHE A 29 -2.77 -3.38 6.32
N MET A 30 -3.63 -2.63 7.00
CA MET A 30 -3.40 -1.23 7.39
C MET A 30 -3.99 -1.00 8.77
N ILE A 31 -3.27 -0.24 9.62
CA ILE A 31 -3.76 0.21 10.92
C ILE A 31 -3.86 1.73 10.88
N VAL A 32 -5.06 2.27 11.11
CA VAL A 32 -5.32 3.71 11.13
C VAL A 32 -5.54 4.16 12.58
N ASP A 33 -4.75 5.14 13.02
CA ASP A 33 -4.78 5.74 14.37
C ASP A 33 -4.69 4.75 15.54
N GLY A 34 -4.23 3.52 15.29
CA GLY A 34 -4.30 2.43 16.28
C GLY A 34 -5.73 2.01 16.66
N LYS A 35 -6.72 2.34 15.82
CA LYS A 35 -8.16 2.17 16.13
C LYS A 35 -8.93 1.34 15.11
N ILE A 36 -8.45 1.29 13.87
CA ILE A 36 -9.08 0.55 12.78
C ILE A 36 -8.03 -0.33 12.12
N LEU A 37 -8.33 -1.61 11.98
CA LEU A 37 -7.57 -2.56 11.17
C LEU A 37 -8.35 -2.84 9.88
N MET A 38 -7.69 -2.69 8.75
CA MET A 38 -8.08 -3.28 7.47
C MET A 38 -7.17 -4.47 7.18
N THR A 39 -7.73 -5.61 6.77
CA THR A 39 -6.95 -6.76 6.29
C THR A 39 -7.75 -7.60 5.31
N GLY A 40 -7.10 -8.40 4.47
CA GLY A 40 -7.77 -9.35 3.58
C GLY A 40 -6.91 -9.81 2.41
N SER A 41 -7.56 -10.16 1.30
CA SER A 41 -6.88 -10.50 0.05
C SER A 41 -6.55 -9.25 -0.80
N TYR A 42 -7.29 -8.16 -0.56
CA TYR A 42 -7.23 -6.91 -1.30
C TYR A 42 -5.82 -6.30 -1.33
N ASN A 43 -5.27 -6.10 -2.54
CA ASN A 43 -4.06 -5.32 -2.76
C ASN A 43 -4.43 -3.87 -3.08
N PHE A 44 -3.60 -2.89 -2.70
CA PHE A 44 -3.82 -1.48 -3.02
C PHE A 44 -3.49 -1.17 -4.50
N THR A 45 -4.27 -1.73 -5.41
CA THR A 45 -4.09 -1.64 -6.87
C THR A 45 -5.43 -1.50 -7.58
N ASN A 46 -5.44 -0.89 -8.76
CA ASN A 46 -6.65 -0.77 -9.59
C ASN A 46 -7.24 -2.14 -9.98
N GLU A 47 -6.41 -3.18 -10.08
CA GLU A 47 -6.87 -4.55 -10.35
C GLU A 47 -7.78 -5.06 -9.24
N SER A 48 -7.33 -4.95 -8.00
CA SER A 48 -8.10 -5.35 -6.82
C SER A 48 -9.35 -4.49 -6.63
N GLU A 49 -9.32 -3.21 -7.02
CA GLU A 49 -10.47 -2.31 -6.91
C GLU A 49 -11.56 -2.60 -7.94
N PHE A 50 -11.19 -2.83 -9.20
CA PHE A 50 -12.15 -2.82 -10.30
C PHE A 50 -12.35 -4.16 -11.01
N ARG A 51 -11.46 -5.14 -10.81
CA ARG A 51 -11.46 -6.38 -11.61
C ARG A 51 -11.45 -7.66 -10.79
N ASN A 52 -10.68 -7.73 -9.72
CA ASN A 52 -10.57 -8.96 -8.93
C ASN A 52 -11.72 -9.08 -7.94
N HIS A 53 -12.10 -10.33 -7.65
CA HIS A 53 -12.95 -10.63 -6.52
C HIS A 53 -12.10 -10.71 -5.25
N GLU A 54 -12.08 -9.61 -4.50
CA GLU A 54 -11.28 -9.46 -3.29
C GLU A 54 -12.17 -9.42 -2.04
N ALA A 55 -11.57 -9.71 -0.89
CA ALA A 55 -12.16 -9.49 0.42
C ALA A 55 -11.33 -8.50 1.22
N ALA A 56 -12.01 -7.54 1.86
CA ALA A 56 -11.44 -6.63 2.84
C ALA A 56 -12.33 -6.63 4.09
N ILE A 57 -11.71 -6.80 5.26
CA ILE A 57 -12.37 -6.73 6.55
C ILE A 57 -11.88 -5.48 7.25
N PHE A 58 -12.82 -4.66 7.72
CA PHE A 58 -12.57 -3.50 8.54
C PHE A 58 -13.08 -3.77 9.95
N THR A 59 -12.23 -3.63 10.96
CA THR A 59 -12.60 -3.90 12.34
C THR A 59 -11.95 -2.93 13.32
N ASN A 60 -12.66 -2.64 14.41
CA ASN A 60 -12.15 -1.91 15.56
C ASN A 60 -11.86 -2.83 16.77
N ASN A 61 -11.79 -4.15 16.54
CA ASN A 61 -11.48 -5.11 17.59
C ASN A 61 -10.07 -4.88 18.11
N LYS A 62 -9.97 -4.42 19.37
CA LYS A 62 -8.70 -4.04 20.00
C LYS A 62 -7.69 -5.17 20.06
N ALA A 63 -8.11 -6.41 20.29
CA ALA A 63 -7.19 -7.55 20.39
C ALA A 63 -6.57 -7.89 19.02
N LEU A 64 -7.35 -7.78 17.94
CA LEU A 64 -6.84 -7.95 16.58
C LEU A 64 -5.89 -6.82 16.21
N ILE A 65 -6.26 -5.56 16.49
CA ILE A 65 -5.39 -4.41 16.23
C ILE A 65 -4.05 -4.56 16.95
N GLN A 66 -4.04 -4.95 18.23
CA GLN A 66 -2.82 -5.17 19.00
C GLN A 66 -1.95 -6.28 18.40
N SER A 67 -2.55 -7.37 17.95
CA SER A 67 -1.82 -8.48 17.33
C SER A 67 -1.16 -8.07 16.01
N PHE A 68 -1.89 -7.34 15.15
CA PHE A 68 -1.35 -6.83 13.88
C PHE A 68 -0.32 -5.71 14.09
N ALA A 69 -0.49 -4.86 15.10
CA ALA A 69 0.50 -3.83 15.44
C ALA A 69 1.80 -4.48 15.90
N ALA A 70 1.74 -5.51 16.76
CA ALA A 70 2.92 -6.25 17.19
C ALA A 70 3.64 -6.93 16.01
N GLU A 71 2.90 -7.48 15.05
CA GLU A 71 3.49 -8.04 13.84
C GLU A 71 4.11 -6.96 12.94
N PHE A 72 3.44 -5.81 12.79
CA PHE A 72 4.02 -4.66 12.09
C PHE A 72 5.35 -4.24 12.72
N ASP A 73 5.40 -4.05 14.05
CA ASP A 73 6.60 -3.65 14.76
C ASP A 73 7.73 -4.68 14.59
N ARG A 74 7.39 -5.98 14.64
CA ARG A 74 8.34 -7.06 14.39
C ARG A 74 8.90 -6.97 12.97
N LEU A 75 8.06 -6.84 11.95
CA LEU A 75 8.48 -6.70 10.55
C LEU A 75 9.31 -5.43 10.34
N TRP A 76 8.89 -4.32 10.94
CA TRP A 76 9.57 -3.02 10.88
C TRP A 76 10.98 -3.06 11.46
N SER A 77 11.17 -3.78 12.55
CA SER A 77 12.48 -3.99 13.18
C SER A 77 13.46 -4.80 12.30
N LEU A 78 12.93 -5.63 11.40
CA LEU A 78 13.70 -6.45 10.47
C LEU A 78 13.90 -5.77 9.09
N ALA A 79 13.11 -4.74 8.80
CA ALA A 79 13.10 -4.06 7.51
C ALA A 79 14.22 -3.01 7.42
N VAL A 80 14.71 -2.81 6.20
CA VAL A 80 15.80 -1.87 5.87
C VAL A 80 15.25 -0.65 5.15
N LEU A 81 15.97 0.47 5.19
CA LEU A 81 15.60 1.64 4.39
C LEU A 81 15.69 1.31 2.89
N PRO A 82 14.78 1.85 2.05
CA PRO A 82 14.97 1.82 0.61
C PRO A 82 16.29 2.51 0.29
N THR A 83 17.17 1.84 -0.47
CA THR A 83 18.47 2.40 -0.82
C THR A 83 18.27 3.75 -1.48
N SER A 84 18.83 4.81 -0.91
CA SER A 84 18.73 6.18 -1.42
C SER A 84 19.30 6.26 -2.84
N VAL A 85 18.42 6.29 -3.84
CA VAL A 85 18.75 6.89 -5.12
C VAL A 85 18.72 8.39 -4.88
N GLU A 86 19.82 9.10 -5.13
CA GLU A 86 19.86 10.56 -5.02
C GLU A 86 18.73 11.15 -5.88
N SER A 87 17.76 11.80 -5.23
CA SER A 87 16.55 12.30 -5.86
C SER A 87 16.79 13.69 -6.46
N THR A 88 16.72 13.77 -7.79
CA THR A 88 16.60 15.03 -8.53
C THR A 88 15.48 14.93 -9.58
N ALA A 89 14.20 14.66 -9.23
CA ALA A 89 13.11 14.95 -10.19
C ALA A 89 11.67 14.91 -9.66
N VAL A 90 10.97 15.99 -10.04
CA VAL A 90 9.54 16.26 -10.36
C VAL A 90 8.47 15.17 -10.09
N PRO A 91 7.34 15.54 -9.44
CA PRO A 91 6.24 14.63 -9.07
C PRO A 91 5.48 14.05 -10.29
N PRO A 92 4.80 12.91 -10.14
CA PRO A 92 3.88 12.40 -11.16
C PRO A 92 2.70 13.35 -11.37
N ASN A 93 2.37 13.58 -12.64
CA ASN A 93 1.30 14.47 -13.09
C ASN A 93 -0.05 14.12 -12.42
N PRO A 94 -0.73 15.06 -11.73
CA PRO A 94 -2.05 14.85 -11.16
C PRO A 94 -3.09 14.34 -12.18
N ALA A 95 -2.92 14.65 -13.46
CA ALA A 95 -3.82 14.19 -14.52
C ALA A 95 -3.79 12.67 -14.77
N ALA A 96 -2.73 11.96 -14.36
CA ALA A 96 -2.68 10.50 -14.45
C ALA A 96 -3.60 9.82 -13.42
N VAL A 97 -3.89 10.51 -12.31
CA VAL A 97 -4.81 10.04 -11.27
C VAL A 97 -6.27 10.21 -11.70
N GLU A 98 -6.56 11.23 -12.50
CA GLU A 98 -7.92 11.58 -12.96
C GLU A 98 -8.40 10.74 -14.17
N GLN A 99 -7.48 10.27 -15.02
CA GLN A 99 -7.82 9.40 -16.17
C GLN A 99 -8.22 7.96 -15.79
N LEU A 100 -8.05 7.57 -14.52
CA LEU A 100 -8.52 6.28 -14.00
C LEU A 100 -9.95 6.34 -13.42
N GLN A 101 -10.53 7.53 -13.27
CA GLN A 101 -11.89 7.72 -12.73
C GLN A 101 -12.96 7.93 -13.82
N GLN A 102 -12.57 8.04 -15.09
CA GLN A 102 -13.52 8.03 -16.20
C GLN A 102 -13.48 6.68 -16.91
N GLY A 103 -14.44 5.82 -16.56
CA GLY A 103 -14.70 4.57 -17.29
C GLY A 103 -14.99 4.85 -18.77
N PRO A 104 -14.85 3.86 -19.66
CA PRO A 104 -15.15 4.06 -21.08
C PRO A 104 -16.61 4.48 -21.21
N GLY A 105 -16.80 5.70 -21.71
CA GLY A 105 -18.09 6.27 -22.02
C GLY A 105 -18.90 5.35 -22.94
N SER A 106 -20.20 5.35 -22.71
CA SER A 106 -21.19 4.78 -23.61
C SER A 106 -20.94 5.19 -25.06
N ALA A 107 -20.56 4.23 -25.90
CA ALA A 107 -20.75 4.34 -27.34
C ALA A 107 -22.08 3.65 -27.66
N GLY A 108 -23.10 4.45 -27.93
CA GLY A 108 -24.44 3.98 -28.27
C GLY A 108 -24.51 3.27 -29.62
N THR A 109 -25.46 2.34 -29.72
CA THR A 109 -26.66 2.43 -30.58
C THR A 109 -27.77 1.63 -29.91
#